data_AF-A0A847Z5B5-F1
#
_entry.id   AF-A0A847Z5B5-F1
#
_cell.length_a   1.000
_cell.length_b   1.000
_cell.length_c   1.000
_cell.angle_alpha   90.00
_cell.angle_beta   90.00
_cell.angle_gamma   90.00
#
_symmetry.space_group_name_H-M   'P 1'
#
loop_
_entity.id
_entity.type
_entity.pdbx_description
1 polymer ?
#
loop_
_entity_poly.entity_id
_entity_poly.type
_entity_poly.pdbx_seq_one_letter_code
_entity_poly.pdbx_strand_id
1 'polypeptide(L)' 'DSKQKSILKVRPGITEEASIKYKDESEILAKSSCPEKTYIEEIMPKKIELNLNYMKNISLLYDISLMLKTIFSINK' A
#
# COMPACT_ATOMS: atom_id res chain seq x y z
N ASP A 1 -15.17 11.28 1.56
CA ASP A 1 -14.29 12.10 2.43
C ASP A 1 -13.89 11.56 3.81
N SER A 2 -14.78 11.06 4.69
CA SER A 2 -14.36 10.74 6.08
C SER A 2 -13.41 9.54 6.25
N LYS A 3 -13.45 8.55 5.34
CA LYS A 3 -12.57 7.35 5.37
C LYS A 3 -11.12 7.63 4.98
N GLN A 4 -10.87 8.60 4.11
CA GLN A 4 -9.49 8.97 3.72
C GLN A 4 -8.75 9.64 4.87
N LYS A 5 -9.44 10.51 5.63
CA LYS A 5 -8.86 11.21 6.77
C LYS A 5 -8.47 10.28 7.93
N SER A 6 -9.15 9.13 8.08
CA SER A 6 -8.77 8.15 9.11
C SER A 6 -7.40 7.51 8.89
N ILE A 7 -6.92 7.42 7.63
CA ILE A 7 -5.59 6.91 7.31
C ILE A 7 -4.48 7.83 7.85
N LEU A 8 -4.73 9.14 7.90
CA LEU A 8 -3.78 10.13 8.42
C LEU A 8 -3.57 10.03 9.94
N LYS A 9 -4.40 9.27 10.65
CA LYS A 9 -4.25 9.02 12.10
C LYS A 9 -3.25 7.92 12.40
N VAL A 10 -2.80 7.18 11.39
CA VAL A 10 -1.81 6.11 11.54
C VAL A 10 -0.48 6.61 11.05
N ARG A 11 0.59 6.25 11.77
CA ARG A 11 1.94 6.53 11.28
C ARG A 11 2.15 5.77 9.97
N PRO A 12 2.53 6.44 8.87
CA PRO A 12 2.84 5.75 7.63
C PRO A 12 3.96 4.74 7.89
N GLY A 13 3.71 3.47 7.59
CA GLY A 13 4.69 2.41 7.74
C GLY A 13 5.56 2.33 6.50
N ILE A 14 6.88 2.17 6.67
CA ILE A 14 7.83 1.96 5.55
C ILE A 14 7.52 0.65 4.81
N THR A 15 6.84 -0.30 5.46
CA THR A 15 6.46 -1.61 4.90
C THR A 15 4.94 -1.78 4.99
N GLU A 16 4.22 -1.30 3.97
CA GLU A 16 2.79 -1.54 3.81
C GLU A 16 2.54 -2.46 2.60
N GLU A 17 1.48 -3.27 2.64
CA GLU A 17 1.06 -4.14 1.53
C GLU A 17 0.87 -3.35 0.23
N ALA A 18 0.45 -2.08 0.35
CA ALA A 18 0.35 -1.15 -0.76
C ALA A 18 1.72 -0.88 -1.42
N SER A 19 2.81 -0.73 -0.67
CA SER A 19 4.16 -0.54 -1.23
C SER A 19 4.67 -1.78 -1.98
N ILE A 20 4.28 -2.98 -1.54
CA ILE A 20 4.62 -4.23 -2.23
C ILE A 20 3.80 -4.34 -3.53
N LYS A 21 2.49 -4.12 -3.45
CA LYS A 21 1.57 -4.27 -4.58
C LYS A 21 1.73 -3.18 -5.66
N TYR A 22 2.17 -2.00 -5.27
CA TYR A 22 2.43 -0.85 -6.13
C TYR A 22 3.92 -0.52 -6.26
N LYS A 23 4.79 -1.53 -6.13
CA LYS A 23 6.24 -1.36 -6.31
C LYS A 23 6.58 -0.77 -7.69
N ASP A 24 5.87 -1.19 -8.73
CA ASP A 24 6.05 -0.74 -10.12
C ASP A 24 5.04 0.37 -10.51
N GLU A 25 4.55 1.15 -9.54
CA GLU A 25 3.60 2.23 -9.78
C GLU A 25 4.04 3.19 -10.88
N SER A 26 5.32 3.57 -10.88
CA SER A 26 5.87 4.49 -11.87
C SER A 26 5.76 3.92 -13.30
N GLU A 27 5.88 2.60 -13.48
CA GLU A 27 5.65 1.98 -14.79
C GLU A 27 4.17 1.97 -15.19
N ILE A 28 3.28 1.70 -14.24
CA ILE A 28 1.83 1.72 -14.47
C ILE A 28 1.39 3.12 -14.90
N LEU A 29 1.90 4.15 -14.21
CA LEU A 29 1.63 5.54 -14.52
C LEU A 29 2.26 5.96 -15.86
N ALA A 30 3.46 5.48 -16.18
CA ALA A 30 4.12 5.76 -17.46
C ALA A 30 3.38 5.15 -18.66
N LYS A 31 2.64 4.05 -18.46
CA LYS A 31 1.80 3.40 -19.48
C LYS A 31 0.38 3.99 -19.57
N SER A 32 0.00 4.86 -18.64
CA SER A 32 -1.32 5.51 -18.64
C SER A 32 -1.34 6.74 -19.55
N SER A 33 -2.46 6.90 -20.26
CA SER A 33 -2.76 8.08 -21.08
C SER A 33 -2.96 9.36 -20.27
N CYS A 34 -3.33 9.27 -18.98
CA CYS A 34 -3.39 10.41 -18.07
C CYS A 34 -2.94 9.97 -16.67
N PRO A 35 -1.62 10.07 -16.37
CA PRO A 35 -1.04 9.52 -15.15
C PRO A 35 -1.69 10.06 -13.88
N GLU A 36 -1.96 11.37 -13.81
CA GLU A 36 -2.58 12.01 -12.65
C GLU A 36 -3.99 11.48 -12.40
N LYS A 37 -4.80 11.35 -13.46
CA LYS A 37 -6.16 10.82 -13.37
C LYS A 37 -6.16 9.35 -12.95
N THR A 38 -5.31 8.53 -13.55
CA THR A 38 -5.15 7.11 -13.16
C THR A 38 -4.69 6.98 -11.72
N TYR A 39 -3.80 7.85 -11.25
CA TYR A 39 -3.40 7.85 -9.85
C TYR A 39 -4.59 8.12 -8.92
N ILE A 40 -5.36 9.16 -9.19
CA ILE A 40 -6.48 9.60 -8.35
C ILE A 40 -7.65 8.62 -8.38
N GLU A 41 -8.02 8.14 -9.56
CA GLU A 41 -9.25 7.35 -9.74
C GLU A 41 -9.02 5.85 -9.53
N GLU A 42 -7.80 5.34 -9.77
CA GLU A 42 -7.55 3.90 -9.73
C GLU A 42 -6.58 3.48 -8.63
N ILE A 43 -5.43 4.16 -8.50
CA ILE A 43 -4.35 3.74 -7.60
C ILE A 43 -4.66 4.15 -6.16
N MET A 44 -4.98 5.43 -5.94
CA MET A 44 -5.21 6.00 -4.61
C MET A 44 -6.33 5.28 -3.84
N PRO A 45 -7.52 5.01 -4.41
CA PRO A 45 -8.59 4.33 -3.68
C PRO A 45 -8.20 2.91 -3.27
N LYS A 46 -7.50 2.18 -4.14
CA LYS A 46 -7.00 0.82 -3.85
C LYS A 46 -5.93 0.82 -2.77
N LYS A 47 -4.98 1.77 -2.80
CA LYS A 47 -3.99 1.94 -1.71
C LYS A 47 -4.66 2.20 -0.36
N ILE A 48 -5.67 3.07 -0.34
CA ILE A 48 -6.47 3.36 0.86
C ILE A 48 -7.17 2.10 1.37
N GLU A 49 -7.76 1.30 0.48
CA GLU A 49 -8.43 0.06 0.86
C GLU A 49 -7.45 -0.96 1.47
N LEU A 50 -6.26 -1.13 0.87
CA LEU A 50 -5.21 -2.00 1.39
C LEU A 50 -4.76 -1.54 2.79
N ASN A 51 -4.56 -0.23 2.97
CA ASN A 51 -4.18 0.32 4.27
C ASN A 51 -5.27 0.13 5.32
N LEU A 52 -6.55 0.30 4.96
CA LEU A 52 -7.67 0.01 5.86
C LEU A 52 -7.79 -1.48 6.18
N ASN A 53 -7.52 -2.37 5.24
CA ASN A 53 -7.52 -3.81 5.46
C ASN A 53 -6.36 -4.24 6.36
N TYR A 54 -5.17 -3.66 6.17
CA TYR A 54 -4.04 -3.83 7.06
C TYR A 54 -4.38 -3.35 8.48
N MET A 55 -4.96 -2.16 8.63
CA MET A 55 -5.38 -1.65 9.94
C MET A 55 -6.35 -2.57 10.69
N LYS A 56 -7.26 -3.25 9.97
CA LYS A 56 -8.19 -4.22 10.57
C LYS A 56 -7.50 -5.49 11.03
N ASN A 57 -6.38 -5.84 10.41
CA ASN A 57 -5.61 -7.05 10.68
C ASN A 57 -4.28 -6.75 11.40
N ILE A 58 -4.08 -5.52 11.88
CA ILE A 58 -2.92 -5.13 12.69
C ILE A 58 -2.88 -6.07 13.89
N SER A 59 -1.88 -6.94 13.89
CA SER A 59 -1.59 -7.88 14.94
C SER A 59 -0.08 -8.09 14.92
N LEU A 60 0.53 -8.21 16.09
CA LEU A 60 1.97 -8.42 16.23
C LEU A 60 2.45 -9.64 15.41
N LEU A 61 1.58 -10.64 15.22
CA LEU A 61 1.83 -11.82 14.39
C LEU A 61 1.86 -11.51 12.88
N TYR A 62 1.04 -10.56 12.41
CA TYR A 62 1.03 -10.13 11.02
C TYR A 62 2.31 -9.38 10.68
N ASP A 63 2.77 -8.50 11.57
CA ASP A 63 4.04 -7.76 11.42
C ASP A 63 5.24 -8.70 11.39
N ILE A 64 5.27 -9.73 12.25
CA ILE A 64 6.32 -10.76 12.24
C ILE A 64 6.31 -11.54 10.91
N SER A 65 5.14 -11.91 10.40
CA SER A 65 5.00 -12.58 9.09
C SER A 65 5.47 -11.70 7.93
N LEU A 66 5.15 -10.40 7.97
CA LEU A 66 5.56 -9.42 6.95
C LEU A 66 7.07 -9.18 6.96
N MET A 67 7.68 -9.10 8.14
CA MET A 67 9.15 -9.03 8.29
C MET A 67 9.83 -10.26 7.69
N LEU A 68 9.32 -11.47 7.97
CA LEU A 68 9.87 -12.70 7.40
C LEU A 68 9.74 -12.75 5.87
N LYS A 69 8.59 -12.33 5.30
CA LYS A 69 8.41 -12.23 3.84
C LYS A 69 9.39 -11.25 3.19
N THR A 70 9.64 -10.13 3.86
CA THR A 70 10.57 -9.09 3.35
C THR A 70 12.00 -9.64 3.30
N ILE A 71 12.44 -10.33 4.36
CA ILE A 71 13.76 -11.00 4.40
C ILE A 71 13.87 -12.07 3.30
N PHE A 72 12.82 -12.87 3.09
CA PHE A 72 12.82 -13.93 2.09
C PHE A 72 12.81 -13.40 0.65
N SER A 73 12.21 -12.22 0.42
CA SER A 73 12.18 -11.57 -0.90
C SER A 73 13.52 -10.97 -1.31
N ILE A 74 14.43 -10.71 -0.37
CA ILE A 74 15.77 -10.18 -0.65
C ILE A 74 16.78 -11.33 -0.86
N ASN A 75 16.54 -12.47 -0.24
CA ASN A 75 17.41 -13.66 -0.32
C ASN A 75 17.07 -14.62 -1.49
N LYS A 76 16.27 -14.18 -2.46
CA LYS A 76 15.98 -14.90 -3.70
C LYS A 76 16.40 -14.07 -4.90
#